data_AF-A0A1H6YTW3-F1
#
_entry.id   AF-A0A1H6YTW3-F1
#
_cell.length_a   1.000
_cell.length_b   1.000
_cell.length_c   1.000
_cell.angle_alpha   90.00
_cell.angle_beta   90.00
_cell.angle_gamma   90.00
#
_symmetry.space_group_name_H-M   'P 1'
#
loop_
_entity.id
_entity.type
_entity.pdbx_description
1 polymer ?
#
loop_
_entity_poly.entity_id
_entity_poly.type
_entity_poly.pdbx_seq_one_letter_code
_entity_poly.pdbx_strand_id
1 'polypeptide(L)'
;MKTENATGDAPRLYQAILPHLQGGLWNDVRNVHTLAWMVTGMLLSRRSTPSFWLPYVHSRAAFAQSSERRFQRWLGNKHLQPSLLY
;
A
#
# COMPACT_ATOMS: atom_id res chain seq x y z
N MET A 1 6.73 -2.20 27.22
CA MET A 1 6.72 -1.66 25.83
C MET A 1 5.58 -2.36 25.12
N LYS A 2 4.45 -1.68 24.89
CA LYS A 2 3.19 -2.32 24.45
C LYS A 2 3.20 -2.54 22.94
N THR A 3 3.37 -3.78 22.50
CA THR A 3 3.24 -4.22 21.11
C THR A 3 1.91 -4.94 20.91
N GLU A 4 0.78 -4.28 21.20
CA GLU A 4 -0.54 -4.94 21.16
C GLU A 4 -1.58 -4.23 20.27
N ASN A 5 -1.25 -3.08 19.65
CA ASN A 5 -2.22 -2.31 18.84
C ASN A 5 -1.97 -2.36 17.31
N ALA A 6 -0.85 -2.91 16.83
CA ALA A 6 -0.43 -2.74 15.43
C ALA A 6 -1.37 -3.37 14.39
N THR A 7 -2.13 -4.41 14.75
CA THR A 7 -3.03 -5.10 13.81
C THR A 7 -4.29 -4.27 13.49
N GLY A 8 -4.76 -3.46 14.43
CA GLY A 8 -5.99 -2.66 14.28
C GLY A 8 -5.81 -1.35 13.50
N ASP A 9 -4.58 -0.81 13.48
CA ASP A 9 -4.30 0.50 12.88
C ASP A 9 -4.18 0.45 11.35
N ALA A 10 -3.71 -0.67 10.79
CA ALA A 10 -3.51 -0.82 9.36
C ALA A 10 -4.80 -0.68 8.53
N PRO A 11 -5.90 -1.41 8.81
CA PRO A 11 -7.15 -1.22 8.06
C PRO A 11 -7.73 0.19 8.21
N ARG A 12 -7.57 0.82 9.38
CA ARG A 12 -8.05 2.19 9.64
C ARG A 12 -7.26 3.22 8.85
N LEU A 13 -5.94 3.13 8.84
CA LEU A 13 -5.09 4.00 8.03
C LEU A 13 -5.37 3.83 6.55
N TYR A 14 -5.51 2.59 6.08
CA TYR A 14 -5.90 2.31 4.70
C TYR A 14 -7.24 2.99 4.33
N GLN A 15 -8.25 2.89 5.21
CA GLN A 15 -9.56 3.55 5.00
C GLN A 15 -9.45 5.07 5.01
N ALA A 16 -8.55 5.65 5.81
CA ALA A 16 -8.30 7.09 5.83
C ALA A 16 -7.56 7.57 4.57
N ILE A 17 -6.62 6.80 4.04
CA ILE A 17 -5.79 7.17 2.89
C ILE A 17 -6.55 7.01 1.57
N LEU A 18 -7.35 5.95 1.43
CA LEU A 18 -7.97 5.58 0.16
C LEU A 18 -8.78 6.72 -0.50
N PRO A 19 -9.63 7.49 0.21
CA PRO A 19 -10.39 8.59 -0.39
C PRO A 19 -9.52 9.68 -1.02
N HIS A 20 -8.34 9.95 -0.44
CA HIS A 20 -7.42 10.94 -0.99
C HIS A 20 -6.77 10.50 -2.29
N LEU A 21 -6.62 9.18 -2.48
CA LEU A 21 -6.03 8.62 -3.70
C LEU A 21 -7.08 8.44 -4.80
N GLN A 22 -8.37 8.31 -4.48
CA GLN A 22 -9.44 8.04 -5.45
C GLN A 22 -9.67 9.17 -6.47
N GLY A 23 -9.21 10.39 -6.20
CA GLY A 23 -9.33 11.53 -7.13
C GLY A 23 -8.38 11.50 -8.33
N GLY A 24 -7.35 10.64 -8.32
CA GLY A 24 -6.37 10.54 -9.40
C GLY A 24 -6.93 9.87 -10.67
N LEU A 25 -6.35 10.17 -11.83
CA LEU A 25 -6.66 9.48 -13.08
C LEU A 25 -5.95 8.12 -13.13
N TRP A 26 -6.61 7.11 -12.55
CA TRP A 26 -6.09 5.75 -12.51
C TRP A 26 -6.49 4.96 -13.75
N ASN A 27 -5.51 4.31 -14.37
CA ASN A 27 -5.78 3.34 -15.44
C ASN A 27 -6.48 2.06 -14.92
N ASP A 28 -6.30 1.72 -13.64
CA ASP A 28 -6.95 0.57 -13.00
C ASP A 28 -7.14 0.87 -11.50
N VAL A 29 -8.34 0.63 -10.99
CA VAL A 29 -8.73 0.79 -9.57
C VAL A 29 -7.81 -0.01 -8.63
N ARG A 30 -7.29 -1.15 -9.09
CA ARG A 30 -6.33 -1.97 -8.33
C ARG A 30 -5.03 -1.23 -8.02
N ASN A 31 -4.65 -0.25 -8.84
CA ASN A 31 -3.47 0.57 -8.58
C ASN A 31 -3.69 1.49 -7.39
N VAL A 32 -4.89 2.05 -7.23
CA VAL A 32 -5.26 2.87 -6.06
C VAL A 32 -5.12 2.07 -4.79
N HIS A 33 -5.70 0.88 -4.76
CA HIS A 33 -5.66 0.00 -3.61
C HIS A 33 -4.23 -0.45 -3.27
N THR A 34 -3.44 -0.73 -4.30
CA THR A 34 -2.03 -1.12 -4.12
C THR A 34 -1.23 0.02 -3.49
N LEU A 35 -1.40 1.25 -3.99
CA LEU A 35 -0.75 2.43 -3.40
C LEU A 35 -1.21 2.69 -1.96
N ALA A 36 -2.52 2.62 -1.69
CA ALA A 36 -3.05 2.82 -0.35
C ALA A 36 -2.41 1.85 0.67
N TRP A 37 -2.21 0.59 0.29
CA TRP A 37 -1.52 -0.40 1.13
C TRP A 37 -0.02 -0.13 1.27
N MET A 38 0.66 0.34 0.21
CA MET A 38 2.07 0.74 0.30
C MET A 38 2.25 1.90 1.28
N VAL A 39 1.43 2.95 1.18
CA VAL A 39 1.50 4.12 2.08
C VAL A 39 1.20 3.69 3.52
N THR A 40 0.17 2.87 3.74
CA THR A 40 -0.15 2.31 5.06
C THR A 40 1.02 1.55 5.66
N GLY A 41 1.63 0.63 4.88
CA GLY A 41 2.76 -0.17 5.34
C GLY A 41 4.03 0.67 5.56
N MET A 42 4.26 1.70 4.75
CA MET A 42 5.36 2.63 4.93
C MET A 42 5.22 3.45 6.22
N LEU A 43 4.02 3.97 6.50
CA LEU A 43 3.76 4.77 7.71
C LEU A 43 3.90 3.94 8.99
N LEU A 44 3.36 2.72 9.00
CA LEU A 44 3.42 1.84 10.17
C LEU A 44 4.81 1.25 10.39
N SER A 45 5.50 0.83 9.32
CA SER A 45 6.87 0.31 9.43
C SER A 45 7.92 1.40 9.66
N ARG A 46 7.62 2.66 9.31
CA ARG A 46 8.57 3.79 9.26
C ARG A 46 9.82 3.50 8.41
N ARG A 47 9.68 2.65 7.40
CA ARG A 47 10.76 2.25 6.48
C ARG A 47 10.29 2.45 5.04
N SER A 48 11.18 2.88 4.16
CA SER A 48 10.91 2.98 2.72
C SER A 48 11.08 1.65 1.97
N THR A 49 11.60 0.62 2.62
CA THR A 49 11.87 -0.68 2.00
C THR A 49 10.61 -1.57 1.99
N PRO A 50 10.14 -2.04 0.80
CA PRO A 50 8.87 -2.76 0.67
C PRO A 50 8.71 -4.02 1.51
N SER A 51 9.80 -4.75 1.77
CA SER A 51 9.79 -5.98 2.56
C SER A 51 9.31 -5.74 4.00
N PHE A 52 9.52 -4.53 4.56
CA PHE A 52 9.07 -4.15 5.90
C PHE A 52 7.59 -3.78 5.98
N TRP A 53 6.94 -3.58 4.83
CA TRP A 53 5.51 -3.20 4.77
C TRP A 53 4.60 -4.42 4.90
N LEU A 54 5.10 -5.59 4.48
CA LEU A 54 4.32 -6.82 4.32
C LEU A 54 3.51 -7.23 5.56
N PRO A 55 4.01 -7.11 6.81
CA PRO A 55 3.22 -7.44 7.99
C PRO A 55 1.97 -6.57 8.20
N TYR A 56 1.93 -5.36 7.61
CA TYR A 56 0.85 -4.39 7.78
C TYR A 56 -0.14 -4.39 6.62
N VAL A 57 0.12 -5.19 5.59
CA VAL A 57 -0.67 -5.23 4.35
C VAL A 57 -1.68 -6.37 4.44
N HIS A 58 -2.96 -6.01 4.60
CA HIS A 58 -4.03 -7.00 4.59
C HIS A 58 -4.40 -7.29 3.14
N SER A 59 -3.87 -8.39 2.61
CA SER A 59 -4.20 -8.85 1.26
C SER A 59 -4.61 -10.31 1.26
N ARG A 60 -5.38 -10.72 0.25
CA ARG A 60 -5.74 -12.12 0.01
C ARG A 60 -4.54 -13.00 -0.39
N ALA A 61 -3.35 -12.43 -0.61
CA ALA A 61 -2.18 -13.23 -0.95
C ALA A 61 -1.72 -14.05 0.26
N ALA A 62 -1.65 -15.37 0.08
CA ALA A 62 -1.18 -16.28 1.13
C ALA A 62 0.33 -16.15 1.42
N PHE A 63 1.09 -15.57 0.49
CA PHE A 63 2.55 -15.47 0.59
C PHE A 63 3.03 -14.01 0.57
N ALA A 64 3.90 -13.66 1.54
CA ALA A 64 4.53 -12.35 1.65
C ALA A 64 5.26 -11.93 0.35
N GLN A 65 5.94 -12.89 -0.30
CA GLN A 65 6.64 -12.67 -1.56
C GLN A 65 5.71 -12.24 -2.72
N SER A 66 4.46 -12.70 -2.72
CA SER A 66 3.49 -12.32 -3.75
C SER A 66 3.06 -10.86 -3.62
N SER A 67 2.93 -10.37 -2.38
CA SER A 67 2.67 -8.96 -2.09
C SER A 67 3.88 -8.09 -2.45
N GLU A 68 5.10 -8.53 -2.13
CA GLU A 68 6.32 -7.82 -2.52
C GLU A 68 6.49 -7.70 -4.04
N ARG A 69 6.28 -8.80 -4.79
CA ARG A 69 6.30 -8.77 -6.26
C ARG A 69 5.20 -7.88 -6.85
N ARG A 70 4.05 -7.76 -6.18
CA ARG A 70 2.99 -6.82 -6.59
C ARG A 70 3.46 -5.39 -6.42
N PHE A 71 4.13 -5.09 -5.31
CA PHE A 71 4.69 -3.77 -5.04
C PHE A 71 5.76 -3.38 -6.05
N GLN A 72 6.69 -4.28 -6.33
CA GLN A 72 7.72 -4.04 -7.35
C GLN A 72 7.12 -3.82 -8.74
N ARG A 73 6.12 -4.61 -9.13
CA ARG A 73 5.41 -4.41 -10.41
C ARG A 73 4.68 -3.07 -10.48
N TRP A 74 4.07 -2.62 -9.39
CA TRP A 74 3.39 -1.34 -9.34
C TRP A 74 4.39 -0.18 -9.46
N LEU A 75 5.50 -0.23 -8.72
CA LEU A 75 6.57 0.79 -8.79
C LEU A 75 7.21 0.88 -10.18
N GLY A 76 7.34 -0.26 -10.87
CA GLY A 76 7.84 -0.33 -12.24
C GLY A 76 6.77 -0.15 -13.33
N ASN A 77 5.52 0.16 -12.98
CA ASN A 77 4.43 0.22 -13.95
C ASN A 77 4.50 1.52 -14.78
N LYS A 78 5.04 1.42 -16.00
CA LYS A 78 5.12 2.52 -16.98
C LYS A 78 3.77 3.12 -17.39
N HIS A 79 2.66 2.43 -17.14
CA HIS A 79 1.32 2.93 -17.45
C HIS A 79 0.75 3.81 -16.33
N LEU A 80 1.40 3.87 -15.18
CA LEU A 80 1.12 4.89 -14.18
C LEU A 80 1.88 6.16 -14.57
N GLN A 81 1.16 7.26 -14.70
CA GLN A 81 1.74 8.57 -14.92
C GLN A 81 1.66 9.35 -13.60
N PRO A 82 2.76 9.45 -12.83
CA PRO A 82 2.74 10.12 -11.53
C PRO A 82 2.28 11.59 -11.62
N SER A 83 2.54 12.23 -12.76
CA SER A 83 2.12 13.59 -13.07
C SER A 83 0.60 13.78 -13.18
N LEU A 84 -0.17 12.71 -13.33
CA LEU A 84 -1.65 12.75 -13.37
C LEU A 84 -2.29 12.42 -12.01
N LEU A 85 -1.47 12.18 -10.98
CA LEU A 85 -1.93 11.88 -9.61
C LEU A 85 -1.98 13.12 -8.71
N TYR A 86 -1.51 14.27 -9.21
CA TYR A 86 -1.53 15.59 -8.59
C TYR A 86 -2.28 16.57 -9.48
#